data_AF-A0A0B4ELR4-F1
#
_entry.id   AF-A0A0B4ELR4-F1
#
_cell.length_a   1.000
_cell.length_b   1.000
_cell.length_c   1.000
_cell.angle_alpha   90.00
_cell.angle_beta   90.00
_cell.angle_gamma   90.00
#
_symmetry.space_group_name_H-M   'P 1'
#
loop_
_entity.id
_entity.type
_entity.pdbx_description
1 polymer ?
#
loop_
_entity_poly.entity_id
_entity_poly.type
_entity_poly.pdbx_seq_one_letter_code
_entity_poly.pdbx_strand_id
1 'polypeptide(L)'
;MTYFLEYTVPAAPGDAEFEFPHDEINSGATIPLTQTGADVVHTPALPARTGIVGATVPEAKLEAEQLISHSRAAEASLYYDPSNSLQAGVGTLVSTFSEGQGWQDVQDTGF
;
A
#
# COMPACT_ATOMS: atom_id res chain seq x y z
N MET A 1 1.52 10.70 -17.26
CA MET A 1 0.93 10.97 -15.93
C MET A 1 1.44 9.91 -14.97
N THR A 2 1.60 10.23 -13.69
CA THR A 2 2.06 9.29 -12.67
C THR A 2 0.99 9.17 -11.61
N TYR A 3 0.54 7.95 -11.37
CA TYR A 3 -0.43 7.64 -10.33
C TYR A 3 0.24 6.80 -9.25
N PHE A 4 -0.30 6.86 -8.04
CA PHE A 4 0.12 6.00 -6.94
C PHE A 4 -1.09 5.30 -6.34
N LEU A 5 -0.95 4.01 -6.15
CA LEU A 5 -1.91 3.20 -5.41
C LEU A 5 -1.43 3.07 -3.97
N GLU A 6 -2.27 3.48 -3.03
CA GLU A 6 -2.08 3.20 -1.60
C GLU A 6 -3.07 2.16 -1.14
N TYR A 7 -2.60 1.15 -0.41
CA TYR A 7 -3.42 0.05 0.08
C TYR A 7 -2.75 -0.61 1.28
N THR A 8 -3.51 -1.45 1.97
CA THR A 8 -3.01 -2.19 3.13
C THR A 8 -3.09 -3.68 2.84
N VAL A 9 -1.96 -4.38 3.01
CA VAL A 9 -1.84 -5.83 2.84
C VAL A 9 -2.12 -6.50 4.18
N PRO A 10 -3.24 -7.22 4.36
CA PRO A 10 -3.51 -7.94 5.60
C PRO A 10 -2.62 -9.17 5.72
N ALA A 11 -2.39 -9.63 6.96
CA ALA A 11 -1.79 -10.94 7.22
C ALA A 11 -2.59 -12.07 6.56
N ALA A 12 -1.91 -13.16 6.18
CA ALA A 12 -2.58 -14.29 5.54
C ALA A 12 -3.52 -15.02 6.52
N PRO A 13 -4.62 -15.64 6.04
CA PRO A 13 -5.48 -16.44 6.91
C PRO A 13 -4.70 -17.59 7.55
N GLY A 14 -4.54 -17.55 8.87
CA GLY A 14 -3.77 -18.54 9.64
C GLY A 14 -2.43 -18.03 10.18
N ASP A 15 -1.95 -16.89 9.68
CA ASP A 15 -0.88 -16.11 10.30
C ASP A 15 -1.52 -15.05 11.18
N ALA A 16 -1.08 -14.92 12.43
CA ALA A 16 -1.63 -13.91 13.33
C ALA A 16 -1.23 -12.51 12.86
N GLU A 17 0.06 -12.30 12.58
CA GLU A 17 0.67 -10.99 12.35
C GLU A 17 1.97 -11.12 11.52
N PHE A 18 2.43 -10.03 10.92
CA PHE A 18 3.77 -9.93 10.36
C PHE A 18 4.77 -9.67 11.48
N GLU A 19 5.90 -10.37 11.46
CA GLU A 19 6.97 -10.26 12.45
C GLU A 19 8.19 -9.54 11.86
N PHE A 20 8.58 -8.44 12.50
CA PHE A 20 9.80 -7.71 12.15
C PHE A 20 10.77 -7.75 13.32
N PRO A 21 12.02 -8.18 13.12
CA PRO A 21 13.03 -8.05 14.15
C PRO A 21 13.28 -6.58 14.45
N HIS A 22 13.19 -6.19 15.73
CA HIS A 22 13.46 -4.85 16.20
C HIS A 22 14.82 -4.85 16.91
N ASP A 23 15.85 -4.37 16.22
CA ASP A 23 17.19 -4.15 16.78
C ASP A 23 17.55 -2.66 16.68
N GLU A 24 17.42 -1.93 17.80
CA GLU A 24 17.80 -0.51 17.88
C GLU A 24 19.32 -0.28 17.73
N ILE A 25 20.15 -1.30 17.98
CA ILE A 25 21.62 -1.19 17.98
C ILE A 25 22.17 -1.34 16.56
N ASN A 26 21.52 -2.14 15.70
CA ASN A 26 21.97 -2.41 14.33
C ASN A 26 20.88 -2.13 13.27
N SER A 27 20.42 -0.88 13.16
CA SER A 27 19.54 -0.49 12.06
C SER A 27 20.18 -0.83 10.71
N GLY A 28 19.60 -1.76 9.95
CA GLY A 28 20.06 -2.14 8.61
C GLY A 28 20.85 -3.45 8.47
N ALA A 29 21.01 -4.25 9.53
CA ALA A 29 21.60 -5.60 9.43
C ALA A 29 20.53 -6.70 9.43
N THR A 30 20.57 -7.63 8.46
CA THR A 30 19.75 -8.85 8.51
C THR A 30 20.37 -9.83 9.50
N ILE A 31 19.89 -9.82 10.75
CA ILE A 31 20.32 -10.79 11.76
C ILE A 31 19.37 -12.02 11.71
N PRO A 32 19.87 -13.26 11.62
CA PRO A 32 19.03 -14.45 11.69
C PRO A 32 18.22 -14.51 13.00
N LEU A 33 16.92 -14.76 12.91
CA LEU A 33 16.00 -14.82 14.07
C LEU A 33 16.43 -15.80 15.17
N THR A 34 17.25 -16.79 14.85
CA THR A 34 17.79 -17.77 15.81
C THR A 34 18.98 -17.25 16.64
N GLN A 35 19.47 -16.04 16.37
CA GLN A 35 20.70 -15.49 16.96
C GLN A 35 20.50 -14.21 17.77
N THR A 36 19.28 -13.68 17.88
CA THR A 36 19.00 -12.45 18.60
C THR A 36 17.91 -12.63 19.64
N GLY A 37 18.20 -12.23 20.89
CA GLY A 37 17.16 -11.86 21.85
C GLY A 37 16.57 -10.49 21.53
N ALA A 38 16.37 -10.19 20.24
CA ALA A 38 15.82 -8.94 19.77
C ALA A 38 14.31 -8.97 19.97
N ASP A 39 13.76 -7.86 20.44
CA ASP A 39 12.32 -7.69 20.53
C ASP A 39 11.72 -7.79 19.11
N VAL A 40 10.53 -8.38 19.00
CA VAL A 40 9.83 -8.54 17.72
C VAL A 40 8.66 -7.56 17.70
N VAL A 41 8.55 -6.78 16.62
CA VAL A 41 7.36 -5.96 16.37
C VAL A 41 6.40 -6.77 15.53
N HIS A 42 5.20 -6.93 16.05
CA HIS A 42 4.11 -7.59 15.35
C HIS A 42 3.16 -6.53 14.75
N THR A 43 2.73 -6.72 13.52
CA THR A 43 1.69 -5.90 12.90
C THR A 43 0.68 -6.75 12.14
N PRO A 44 -0.63 -6.50 12.28
CA PRO A 44 -1.65 -7.27 11.58
C PRO A 44 -1.71 -6.96 10.08
N ALA A 45 -1.09 -5.86 9.63
CA ALA A 45 -1.11 -5.45 8.23
C ALA A 45 0.09 -4.58 7.83
N LEU A 46 0.38 -4.52 6.52
CA LEU A 46 1.45 -3.72 5.94
C LEU A 46 0.90 -2.63 5.02
N PRO A 47 1.24 -1.34 5.26
CA PRO A 47 0.93 -0.29 4.31
C PRO A 47 1.83 -0.41 3.07
N ALA A 48 1.24 -0.23 1.90
CA ALA A 48 1.94 -0.26 0.62
C ALA A 48 1.58 0.97 -0.21
N ARG A 49 2.58 1.53 -0.91
CA ARG A 49 2.41 2.58 -1.92
C ARG A 49 3.16 2.18 -3.19
N THR A 50 2.46 2.09 -4.30
CA THR A 50 2.99 1.60 -5.58
C THR A 50 2.75 2.62 -6.68
N GLY A 51 3.79 2.98 -7.44
CA GLY A 51 3.67 3.87 -8.58
C GLY A 51 3.14 3.14 -9.83
N ILE A 52 2.23 3.79 -10.56
CA ILE A 52 1.65 3.33 -11.83
C ILE A 52 1.99 4.39 -12.89
N VAL A 53 2.86 4.03 -13.83
CA VAL A 53 3.47 4.95 -14.80
C VAL A 53 2.75 4.90 -16.13
N GLY A 54 2.51 6.07 -16.73
CA GLY A 54 2.16 6.19 -18.17
C GLY A 54 0.69 5.94 -18.51
N ALA A 55 -0.15 5.74 -17.50
CA ALA A 55 -1.57 5.46 -17.67
C ALA A 55 -2.41 6.75 -17.70
N THR A 56 -3.56 6.69 -18.38
CA THR A 56 -4.74 7.53 -18.11
C THR A 56 -5.43 7.05 -16.83
N VAL A 57 -6.40 7.81 -16.28
CA VAL A 57 -7.12 7.37 -15.07
C VAL A 57 -7.76 5.97 -15.21
N PRO A 58 -8.47 5.64 -16.31
CA PRO A 58 -9.04 4.30 -16.47
C PRO A 58 -7.99 3.19 -16.55
N GLU A 59 -6.86 3.42 -17.23
CA GLU A 59 -5.76 2.46 -17.31
C GLU A 59 -5.10 2.27 -15.94
N ALA A 60 -4.94 3.35 -15.16
CA ALA A 60 -4.34 3.29 -13.84
C ALA A 60 -5.20 2.46 -12.87
N LYS A 61 -6.53 2.59 -12.96
CA LYS A 61 -7.47 1.76 -12.20
C LYS A 61 -7.37 0.28 -12.56
N LEU A 62 -7.26 -0.05 -13.85
CA LEU A 62 -7.14 -1.43 -14.30
C LEU A 62 -5.88 -2.11 -13.76
N GLU A 63 -4.74 -1.43 -13.85
CA GLU A 63 -3.47 -1.93 -13.29
C GLU A 63 -3.54 -2.01 -11.75
N ALA A 64 -4.16 -1.03 -11.11
CA ALA A 64 -4.37 -1.04 -9.66
C ALA A 64 -5.24 -2.22 -9.21
N GLU A 65 -6.29 -2.58 -9.94
CA GLU A 65 -7.13 -3.74 -9.63
C GLU A 65 -6.33 -5.05 -9.62
N GLN A 66 -5.38 -5.22 -10.55
CA GLN A 66 -4.52 -6.40 -10.55
C GLN A 66 -3.69 -6.45 -9.25
N LEU A 67 -3.08 -5.34 -8.85
CA LEU A 67 -2.30 -5.26 -7.62
C LEU A 67 -3.15 -5.51 -6.36
N ILE A 68 -4.36 -4.97 -6.31
CA ILE A 68 -5.29 -5.18 -5.19
C ILE A 68 -5.69 -6.66 -5.10
N SER A 69 -6.06 -7.27 -6.25
CA SER A 69 -6.49 -8.67 -6.30
C SER A 69 -5.41 -9.66 -5.84
N HIS A 70 -4.13 -9.32 -6.05
CA HIS A 70 -3.00 -10.14 -5.62
C HIS A 70 -2.53 -9.86 -4.18
N SER A 71 -2.94 -8.75 -3.58
CA SER A 71 -2.49 -8.33 -2.25
C SER A 71 -3.48 -8.61 -1.12
N ARG A 72 -4.68 -9.14 -1.43
CA ARG A 72 -5.79 -9.35 -0.46
C ARG A 72 -6.27 -8.05 0.20
N ALA A 73 -5.94 -6.89 -0.36
CA ALA A 73 -6.40 -5.63 0.14
C ALA A 73 -7.91 -5.47 -0.13
N ALA A 74 -8.68 -5.12 0.89
CA ALA A 74 -10.11 -4.86 0.76
C ALA A 74 -10.41 -3.43 0.30
N GLU A 75 -9.46 -2.51 0.51
CA GLU A 75 -9.60 -1.09 0.21
C GLU A 75 -8.28 -0.54 -0.37
N ALA A 76 -8.40 0.43 -1.28
CA ALA A 76 -7.27 1.13 -1.84
C ALA A 76 -7.63 2.55 -2.28
N SER A 77 -6.63 3.42 -2.38
CA SER A 77 -6.77 4.81 -2.80
C SER A 77 -5.82 5.09 -3.97
N LEU A 78 -6.35 5.66 -5.05
CA LEU A 78 -5.57 6.05 -6.22
C LEU A 78 -5.32 7.56 -6.19
N TYR A 79 -4.06 7.94 -6.18
CA TYR A 79 -3.60 9.32 -6.18
C TYR A 79 -2.98 9.67 -7.53
N TYR A 80 -3.23 10.88 -8.02
CA TYR A 80 -2.43 11.49 -9.07
C TYR A 80 -1.32 12.31 -8.42
N ASP A 81 -0.06 11.99 -8.73
CA ASP A 81 1.08 12.71 -8.18
C ASP A 81 2.16 12.94 -9.26
N PRO A 82 2.22 14.14 -9.86
CA PRO A 82 3.24 14.46 -10.86
C PRO A 82 4.64 14.60 -10.25
N SER A 83 4.78 14.71 -8.92
CA SER A 83 6.07 14.80 -8.24
C SER A 83 6.79 13.45 -8.09
N ASN A 84 6.09 12.35 -8.39
CA ASN A 84 6.63 10.99 -8.31
C ASN A 84 7.13 10.61 -6.90
N SER A 85 6.37 10.94 -5.86
CA SER A 85 6.74 10.70 -4.47
C SER A 85 6.22 9.36 -3.93
N LEU A 86 7.11 8.64 -3.24
CA LEU A 86 6.76 7.43 -2.48
C LEU A 86 6.28 7.74 -1.05
N GLN A 87 6.20 9.02 -0.67
CA GLN A 87 5.66 9.42 0.62
C GLN A 87 4.14 9.21 0.64
N ALA A 88 3.65 8.61 1.72
CA ALA A 88 2.23 8.37 1.91
C ALA A 88 1.40 9.67 1.92
N GLY A 89 0.20 9.63 1.36
CA GLY A 89 -0.74 10.74 1.28
C GLY A 89 -0.35 11.86 0.31
N VAL A 90 0.76 11.74 -0.43
CA VAL A 90 1.16 12.75 -1.42
C VAL A 90 0.37 12.58 -2.72
N GLY A 91 -0.06 13.70 -3.29
CA GLY A 91 -0.83 13.77 -4.53
C GLY A 91 -2.29 14.15 -4.31
N THR A 92 -3.04 14.20 -5.41
CA THR A 92 -4.48 14.44 -5.39
C THR A 92 -5.21 13.10 -5.42
N LEU A 93 -6.08 12.84 -4.45
CA LEU A 93 -6.92 11.65 -4.47
C LEU A 93 -7.87 11.70 -5.67
N VAL A 94 -7.85 10.67 -6.50
CA VAL A 94 -8.65 10.55 -7.73
C VAL A 94 -9.83 9.63 -7.51
N SER A 95 -9.59 8.48 -6.86
CA SER A 95 -10.57 7.43 -6.72
C SER A 95 -10.25 6.54 -5.52
N THR A 96 -11.28 5.95 -4.92
CA THR A 96 -11.15 4.96 -3.85
C THR A 96 -11.77 3.65 -4.29
N PHE A 97 -11.09 2.54 -4.05
CA PHE A 97 -11.58 1.19 -4.28
C PHE A 97 -12.06 0.57 -2.97
N SER A 98 -13.19 -0.14 -3.03
CA SER A 98 -13.61 -1.05 -1.97
C SER A 98 -14.09 -2.37 -2.56
N GLU A 99 -13.71 -3.48 -1.95
CA GLU A 99 -14.15 -4.81 -2.36
C GLU A 99 -15.69 -4.89 -2.40
N GLY A 100 -16.22 -5.42 -3.50
CA GLY A 100 -17.67 -5.52 -3.73
C GLY A 100 -18.37 -4.22 -4.16
N GLN A 101 -17.71 -3.06 -4.10
CA GLN A 101 -18.23 -1.79 -4.63
C GLN A 101 -17.45 -1.27 -5.84
N GLY A 102 -16.20 -1.70 -6.01
CA GLY A 102 -15.33 -1.24 -7.08
C GLY A 102 -14.79 0.17 -6.84
N TRP A 103 -14.37 0.85 -7.91
CA TRP A 103 -13.86 2.21 -7.85
C TRP A 103 -14.96 3.26 -7.71
N GLN A 104 -14.75 4.20 -6.79
CA GLN A 104 -15.58 5.37 -6.57
C GLN A 104 -14.74 6.60 -6.81
N ASP A 105 -15.05 7.34 -7.87
CA ASP A 105 -14.35 8.57 -8.18
C ASP A 105 -14.68 9.65 -7.18
N VAL A 106 -13.64 10.36 -6.74
CA VAL A 106 -13.83 11.57 -5.95
C VAL A 106 -14.49 12.57 -6.89
N GLN A 107 -15.77 12.84 -6.66
CA GLN A 107 -16.45 13.92 -7.35
C GLN A 107 -15.73 15.20 -6.98
N ASP A 108 -15.26 15.93 -7.99
CA ASP A 108 -14.76 17.29 -7.83
C ASP A 108 -15.94 18.14 -7.34
N THR A 109 -16.12 18.22 -6.03
CA THR A 109 -17.06 19.17 -5.41
C THR A 109 -16.41 20.54 -5.52
N GLY A 110 -16.45 21.09 -6.74
CA GLY A 110 -16.11 22.47 -6.99
C GLY A 110 -17.00 23.37 -6.15
N PHE A 111 -16.39 24.04 -5.18
CA PHE A 111 -16.92 25.23 -4.54
C PHE A 111 -16.26 26.46 -5.16
#